data_AF-A0A7Y2XJ38-F1
#
_entry.id   AF-A0A7Y2XJ38-F1
#
_cell.length_a   1.000
_cell.length_b   1.000
_cell.length_c   1.000
_cell.angle_alpha   90.00
_cell.angle_beta   90.00
_cell.angle_gamma   90.00
#
_symmetry.space_group_name_H-M   'P 1'
#
loop_
_entity.id
_entity.type
_entity.pdbx_description
1 polymer ?
#
loop_
_entity_poly.entity_id
_entity_poly.type
_entity_poly.pdbx_seq_one_letter_code
_entity_poly.pdbx_strand_id
1 'polypeptide(L)'
;VIGFIAAAIATTVAGWSMFALLWWKSRSMGAASDLDARAKARIGRIVLASLVMGLGLWAVNQMITPSMLTGTRQFGILAVLVLFGMGLYAIAGVMLGAFRPSDLSAVLRRQR
;
A
#
# COMPACT_ATOMS: atom_id res chain seq x y z
N VAL A 1 14.38 -15.95 22.36
CA VAL A 1 13.11 -15.38 22.87
C VAL A 1 12.66 -14.31 21.88
N ILE A 2 11.47 -14.44 21.26
CA ILE A 2 10.99 -13.51 20.21
C ILE A 2 10.48 -12.16 20.80
N GLY A 3 10.43 -12.02 22.13
CA GLY A 3 10.20 -10.75 22.82
C GLY A 3 8.87 -10.07 22.43
N PHE A 4 8.78 -8.76 22.61
CA PHE A 4 7.60 -7.95 22.26
C PHE A 4 7.19 -8.05 20.77
N ILE A 5 8.17 -8.30 19.88
CA ILE A 5 7.93 -8.44 18.43
C ILE A 5 6.98 -9.61 18.13
N ALA A 6 6.96 -10.63 19.00
CA ALA A 6 6.06 -11.78 18.85
C ALA A 6 4.59 -11.35 18.74
N ALA A 7 4.16 -10.32 19.49
CA ALA A 7 2.79 -9.82 19.45
C ALA A 7 2.45 -9.18 18.09
N ALA A 8 3.36 -8.37 17.53
CA ALA A 8 3.17 -7.74 16.23
C ALA A 8 3.16 -8.76 15.08
N ILE A 9 4.00 -9.79 15.17
CA ILE A 9 4.00 -10.89 14.21
C ILE A 9 2.69 -11.68 14.34
N ALA A 10 2.25 -12.02 15.56
CA ALA A 10 1.03 -12.77 15.80
C ALA A 10 -0.21 -12.05 15.24
N THR A 11 -0.33 -10.73 15.42
CA THR A 11 -1.46 -9.96 14.88
C THR A 11 -1.44 -9.89 13.36
N THR A 12 -0.26 -9.73 12.76
CA THR A 12 -0.10 -9.76 11.30
C THR A 12 -0.52 -11.12 10.75
N VAL A 13 -0.03 -12.20 11.34
CA VAL A 13 -0.37 -13.58 10.94
C VAL A 13 -1.85 -13.86 11.12
N ALA A 14 -2.46 -13.41 12.22
CA ALA A 14 -3.90 -13.57 12.45
C ALA A 14 -4.74 -12.85 11.36
N GLY A 15 -4.37 -11.61 11.00
CA GLY A 15 -5.06 -10.87 9.92
C GLY A 15 -4.97 -11.56 8.56
N TRP A 16 -3.77 -12.03 8.20
CA TRP A 16 -3.57 -12.79 6.96
C TRP A 16 -4.28 -14.15 6.97
N SER A 17 -4.36 -14.80 8.13
CA SER A 17 -5.09 -16.07 8.30
C SER A 17 -6.59 -15.87 8.07
N MET A 18 -7.16 -14.80 8.61
CA MET A 18 -8.56 -14.44 8.37
C MET A 18 -8.82 -14.18 6.88
N PHE A 19 -7.94 -13.42 6.21
CA PHE A 19 -8.03 -13.20 4.77
C PHE A 19 -7.96 -14.52 3.98
N ALA A 20 -7.03 -15.42 4.33
CA ALA A 20 -6.87 -16.71 3.65
C ALA A 20 -8.10 -17.63 3.84
N LEU A 21 -8.65 -17.70 5.06
CA LEU A 21 -9.86 -18.45 5.36
C LEU A 21 -11.07 -17.89 4.60
N LEU A 22 -11.22 -16.57 4.56
CA LEU A 22 -12.29 -15.91 3.82
C LEU A 22 -12.18 -16.20 2.32
N TRP A 23 -10.97 -16.10 1.76
CA TRP A 23 -10.70 -16.38 0.36
C TRP A 23 -11.01 -17.83 -0.02
N TRP A 24 -10.61 -18.78 0.83
CA TRP A 24 -10.85 -20.20 0.58
C TRP A 24 -12.34 -20.53 0.65
N LYS A 25 -13.05 -20.01 1.66
CA LYS A 25 -14.47 -20.28 1.84
C LYS A 25 -15.37 -19.50 0.87
N SER A 26 -14.95 -18.30 0.42
CA SER A 26 -15.75 -17.54 -0.54
C SER A 26 -15.81 -18.23 -1.90
N ARG A 27 -14.77 -18.98 -2.29
CA ARG A 27 -14.74 -19.76 -3.55
C ARG A 27 -15.85 -20.81 -3.67
N SER A 28 -16.44 -21.29 -2.57
CA SER A 28 -17.55 -22.24 -2.61
C SER A 28 -18.93 -21.58 -2.66
N MET A 29 -19.03 -20.24 -2.67
CA MET A 29 -20.30 -19.49 -2.66
C MET A 29 -20.87 -19.19 -4.05
N GLY A 30 -20.39 -19.84 -5.12
CA GLY A 30 -20.94 -19.71 -6.48
C GLY A 30 -20.44 -18.47 -7.24
N ALA A 31 -21.19 -18.07 -8.30
CA ALA A 31 -20.79 -17.05 -9.29
C ALA A 31 -20.47 -15.64 -8.74
N ALA A 32 -20.86 -15.34 -7.50
CA ALA A 32 -20.51 -14.09 -6.82
C ALA A 32 -19.05 -14.04 -6.31
N SER A 33 -18.36 -15.18 -6.31
CA SER A 33 -16.96 -15.31 -5.87
C SER A 33 -15.95 -15.23 -7.00
N ASP A 34 -16.43 -15.11 -8.25
CA ASP A 34 -15.55 -15.06 -9.40
C ASP A 34 -14.80 -13.74 -9.40
N LEU A 35 -13.51 -13.83 -9.11
CA LEU A 35 -12.62 -12.68 -9.10
C LEU A 35 -12.54 -12.12 -10.50
N ASP A 36 -13.26 -11.01 -10.70
CA ASP A 36 -13.31 -10.29 -11.95
C ASP A 36 -11.88 -10.15 -12.51
N ALA A 37 -11.66 -10.59 -13.76
CA ALA A 37 -10.32 -10.65 -14.36
C ALA A 37 -9.62 -9.27 -14.32
N ARG A 38 -10.42 -8.20 -14.30
CA ARG A 38 -9.99 -6.82 -14.08
C ARG A 38 -9.35 -6.59 -12.72
N ALA A 39 -9.89 -7.18 -11.65
CA ALA A 39 -9.35 -7.08 -10.30
C ALA A 39 -7.99 -7.79 -10.20
N LYS A 40 -7.85 -8.98 -10.79
CA LYS A 40 -6.55 -9.70 -10.86
C LYS A 40 -5.49 -8.91 -11.61
N ALA A 41 -5.82 -8.35 -12.77
CA ALA A 41 -4.89 -7.52 -13.54
C ALA A 41 -4.50 -6.23 -12.80
N ARG A 42 -5.42 -5.67 -11.99
CA ARG A 42 -5.17 -4.46 -11.19
C ARG A 42 -4.22 -4.72 -10.01
N ILE A 43 -4.32 -5.88 -9.37
CA ILE A 43 -3.43 -6.24 -8.24
C ILE A 43 -1.97 -6.19 -8.65
N GLY A 44 -1.61 -6.75 -9.81
CA GLY A 44 -0.22 -6.72 -10.30
C GLY A 44 0.32 -5.30 -10.50
N ARG A 45 -0.52 -4.39 -11.02
CA ARG A 45 -0.15 -2.97 -11.21
C ARG A 45 0.02 -2.24 -9.86
N ILE A 46 -0.81 -2.56 -8.86
CA ILE A 46 -0.70 -2.00 -7.50
C ILE A 46 0.59 -2.49 -6.83
N VAL A 47 0.93 -3.77 -6.96
CA VAL A 47 2.18 -4.33 -6.43
C VAL A 47 3.39 -3.62 -7.07
N LEU A 48 3.36 -3.43 -8.39
CA LEU A 48 4.45 -2.75 -9.09
C LEU A 48 4.56 -1.27 -8.66
N ALA A 49 3.44 -0.56 -8.52
CA ALA A 49 3.44 0.81 -7.99
C ALA A 49 4.02 0.89 -6.56
N SER A 50 3.69 -0.10 -5.72
CA SER A 50 4.20 -0.20 -4.35
C SER A 50 5.71 -0.47 -4.32
N LEU A 51 6.21 -1.31 -5.24
CA LEU A 51 7.65 -1.54 -5.39
C LEU A 51 8.39 -0.29 -5.85
N VAL A 52 7.86 0.46 -6.83
CA VAL A 52 8.45 1.73 -7.29
C VAL A 52 8.51 2.75 -6.16
N MET A 53 7.43 2.90 -5.39
CA MET A 53 7.41 3.76 -4.20
C MET A 53 8.45 3.31 -3.17
N GLY A 54 8.52 2.01 -2.87
CA GLY A 54 9.46 1.44 -1.90
C GLY A 54 10.91 1.67 -2.31
N LEU A 55 11.25 1.48 -3.59
CA LEU A 55 12.59 1.76 -4.13
C LEU A 55 12.92 3.25 -4.09
N GLY A 56 11.96 4.12 -4.41
CA GLY A 56 12.15 5.57 -4.33
C GLY A 56 12.41 6.05 -2.89
N LEU A 57 11.62 5.54 -1.93
CA LEU A 57 11.84 5.83 -0.51
C LEU A 57 13.17 5.25 -0.01
N TRP A 58 13.56 4.06 -0.47
CA TRP A 58 14.85 3.46 -0.13
C TRP A 58 16.01 4.32 -0.64
N ALA A 59 15.94 4.80 -1.90
CA ALA A 59 16.94 5.70 -2.46
C ALA A 59 17.05 7.02 -1.67
N VAL A 60 15.93 7.62 -1.29
CA VAL A 60 15.93 8.82 -0.44
C VAL A 60 16.49 8.52 0.95
N ASN A 61 16.18 7.36 1.53
CA ASN A 61 16.72 6.95 2.83
C ASN A 61 18.25 6.89 2.84
N GLN A 62 18.88 6.49 1.73
CA GLN A 62 20.35 6.50 1.61
C GLN A 62 20.94 7.92 1.65
N MET A 63 20.17 8.95 1.32
CA MET A 63 20.59 10.36 1.38
C MET A 63 20.34 10.98 2.77
N ILE A 64 19.48 10.39 3.59
CA ILE A 64 19.19 10.88 4.94
C ILE A 64 20.34 10.44 5.87
N THR A 65 21.10 11.40 6.38
CA THR A 65 22.17 11.14 7.35
C THR A 65 21.58 11.10 8.77
N PRO A 66 22.03 10.19 9.67
CA PRO A 66 21.52 10.10 11.05
C PRO A 66 21.56 11.41 11.83
N SER A 67 22.51 12.29 11.53
CA SER A 67 22.65 13.63 12.12
C SER A 67 21.49 14.57 11.78
N MET A 68 20.70 14.31 10.74
CA MET A 68 19.52 15.11 10.38
C MET A 68 18.29 14.74 11.22
N LEU A 69 18.29 13.58 11.89
CA LEU A 69 17.16 13.05 12.65
C LEU A 69 17.17 13.45 14.13
N THR A 70 17.98 14.45 14.51
CA THR A 70 18.07 14.90 15.90
C THR A 70 17.15 16.10 16.18
N GLY A 71 16.34 16.01 17.24
CA GLY A 71 15.47 17.09 17.72
C GLY A 71 14.15 17.23 16.97
N THR A 72 13.46 18.37 17.14
CA THR A 72 12.13 18.62 16.55
C THR A 72 12.11 18.66 15.01
N ARG A 73 13.27 18.81 14.38
CA ARG A 73 13.43 18.82 12.91
C ARG A 73 13.11 17.46 12.26
N GLN A 74 13.22 16.37 13.02
CA GLN A 74 12.90 15.01 12.55
C GLN A 74 11.47 14.91 12.02
N PHE A 75 10.51 15.56 12.67
CA PHE A 75 9.11 15.49 12.28
C PHE A 75 8.87 16.15 10.92
N GLY A 76 9.59 17.25 10.63
CA GLY A 76 9.54 17.91 9.32
C GLY A 76 10.10 17.04 8.20
N ILE A 77 11.23 16.39 8.45
CA ILE A 77 11.86 15.47 7.47
C ILE A 77 10.96 14.26 7.21
N LEU A 78 10.39 13.68 8.28
CA LEU A 78 9.46 12.56 8.16
C LEU A 78 8.18 12.97 7.40
N ALA A 79 7.64 14.16 7.67
CA ALA A 79 6.47 14.66 6.94
C ALA A 79 6.76 14.82 5.44
N VAL A 80 7.91 15.38 5.07
CA VAL A 80 8.33 15.51 3.67
C VAL A 80 8.52 14.13 3.04
N LEU A 81 9.14 13.19 3.75
CA LEU A 81 9.35 11.83 3.26
C LEU A 81 8.02 11.10 3.00
N VAL A 82 7.04 11.25 3.89
CA VAL A 82 5.69 10.71 3.71
C VAL A 82 5.00 11.34 2.51
N LEU A 83 5.02 12.67 2.38
CA LEU A 83 4.42 13.37 1.24
C LEU A 83 5.07 12.98 -0.08
N PHE A 84 6.39 12.79 -0.08
CA PHE A 84 7.13 12.31 -1.24
C PHE A 84 6.75 10.87 -1.61
N GLY A 85 6.67 9.97 -0.63
CA GLY A 85 6.18 8.61 -0.83
C GLY A 85 4.75 8.58 -1.37
N MET A 86 3.85 9.41 -0.83
CA MET A 86 2.48 9.57 -1.34
C MET A 86 2.49 10.03 -2.80
N GLY A 87 3.33 11.01 -3.14
CA GLY A 87 3.50 11.50 -4.51
C GLY A 87 3.99 10.41 -5.45
N LEU A 88 5.04 9.68 -5.07
CA LEU A 88 5.57 8.56 -5.86
C LEU A 88 4.52 7.47 -6.10
N TYR A 89 3.76 7.10 -5.06
CA TYR A 89 2.70 6.11 -5.19
C TYR A 89 1.57 6.59 -6.10
N ALA A 90 1.15 7.85 -5.97
CA ALA A 90 0.12 8.43 -6.81
C ALA A 90 0.57 8.48 -8.27
N ILE A 91 1.79 8.96 -8.54
CA ILE A 91 2.34 9.04 -9.90
C ILE A 91 2.51 7.64 -10.50
N ALA A 92 3.12 6.71 -9.77
CA ALA A 92 3.29 5.34 -10.24
C ALA A 92 1.93 4.66 -10.46
N GLY A 93 0.97 4.86 -9.56
CA GLY A 93 -0.38 4.31 -9.66
C GLY A 93 -1.18 4.85 -10.85
N VAL A 94 -1.00 6.13 -11.21
CA VAL A 94 -1.61 6.73 -12.40
C VAL A 94 -0.90 6.25 -13.68
N MET A 95 0.43 6.27 -13.71
CA MET A 95 1.22 5.84 -14.88
C MET A 95 1.01 4.36 -15.21
N LEU A 96 0.94 3.50 -14.19
CA LEU A 96 0.69 2.07 -14.36
C LEU A 96 -0.79 1.74 -14.65
N GLY A 97 -1.67 2.74 -14.66
CA GLY A 97 -3.10 2.56 -14.89
C GLY A 97 -3.80 1.76 -13.78
N ALA A 98 -3.25 1.76 -12.57
CA ALA A 98 -3.86 1.15 -11.38
C ALA A 98 -5.01 2.01 -10.83
N PHE A 99 -4.93 3.33 -11.02
CA PHE A 99 -5.99 4.29 -10.72
C PHE A 99 -6.33 5.05 -11.99
N ARG A 100 -7.50 4.80 -12.57
CA ARG A 100 -8.02 5.66 -13.63
C ARG A 100 -8.48 6.96 -12.97
N PRO A 101 -8.00 8.14 -13.40
CA PRO A 101 -8.49 9.43 -12.88
C PRO A 101 -10.01 9.61 -13.11
N SER A 102 -10.60 8.89 -14.06
CA SER A 102 -12.06 8.80 -14.27
C SER A 102 -12.81 8.08 -13.14
N ASP A 103 -12.17 7.15 -12.42
CA ASP A 103 -12.81 6.46 -11.29
C ASP A 103 -12.84 7.35 -10.04
N LEU A 104 -11.78 8.15 -9.80
CA LEU A 104 -11.78 9.13 -8.71
C LEU A 104 -12.88 10.20 -8.91
N SER A 105 -13.06 10.66 -10.14
CA SER A 105 -14.08 11.66 -10.47
C SER A 105 -15.51 11.08 -10.43
N ALA A 106 -15.70 9.79 -10.73
CA ALA A 106 -16.99 9.11 -10.53
C ALA A 106 -17.38 8.98 -9.05
N VAL A 107 -16.41 8.73 -8.15
CA VAL A 107 -16.64 8.68 -6.70
C VAL A 107 -16.97 10.07 -6.14
N LEU A 108 -16.27 11.11 -6.58
CA LEU A 108 -16.55 12.50 -6.19
C LEU A 108 -17.89 13.02 -6.72
N ARG A 109 -18.30 12.57 -7.91
CA ARG A 109 -19.58 12.96 -8.52
C ARG A 109 -20.79 12.24 -7.92
N ARG A 110 -20.61 11.08 -7.26
CA ARG A 110 -21.69 10.31 -6.61
C ARG A 110 -22.05 10.84 -5.21
N GLN A 111 -21.28 11.78 -4.65
CA GLN A 111 -21.55 12.39 -3.35
C GLN A 111 -22.22 13.77 -3.43
N ARG A 112 -22.66 14.21 -4.61
CA ARG A 112 -23.57 15.35 -4.78
C ARG A 112 -24.94 14.83 -5.18
#